data_AF-A0A518WPF7-F1
#
_entry.id   AF-A0A518WPF7-F1
#
_cell.length_a   1.000
_cell.length_b   1.000
_cell.length_c   1.000
_cell.angle_alpha   90.00
_cell.angle_beta   90.00
_cell.angle_gamma   90.00
#
_symmetry.space_group_name_H-M   'P 1'
#
loop_
_entity.id
_entity.type
_entity.pdbx_description
1 polymer ?
#
loop_
_entity_poly.entity_id
_entity_poly.type
_entity_poly.pdbx_seq_one_letter_code
_entity_poly.pdbx_strand_id
1 'polypeptide(L)'
;MHLTGPVLGDRSAYEAMLATFVDAIRPNQPTTVDELFNAIEACHRTVRDGFDTPAGLLLAARCHAQDLVNPIDARKIRDVLDPAVPCLIELCRHVGAAIGEFHLVHDSSKTINRHLPLLLSLDQLPAVTPGLPAEALPVVDITFADSSRTPQLIIADWVAGAVRQVGQARATGANDDPFVAQLAPLAERWTVGGVWPNKDLITTPRRI
;
A
#
# COMPACT_ATOMS: atom_id res chain seq x y z
N MET A 1 -7.10 2.35 -4.94
CA MET A 1 -8.53 2.67 -5.06
C MET A 1 -8.83 4.13 -5.40
N HIS A 2 -8.07 5.13 -4.91
CA HIS A 2 -8.38 6.56 -5.11
C HIS A 2 -8.52 7.04 -6.56
N LEU A 3 -7.80 6.40 -7.50
CA LEU A 3 -7.81 6.77 -8.92
C LEU A 3 -8.79 5.95 -9.77
N THR A 4 -9.25 4.79 -9.28
CA THR A 4 -10.08 3.85 -10.04
C THR A 4 -11.49 3.68 -9.49
N GLY A 5 -11.69 3.86 -8.19
CA GLY A 5 -13.01 3.78 -7.56
C GLY A 5 -14.03 4.78 -8.13
N PRO A 6 -13.67 6.07 -8.30
CA PRO A 6 -14.52 7.05 -8.97
C PRO A 6 -14.77 6.79 -10.46
N VAL A 7 -14.01 5.89 -11.07
CA VAL A 7 -13.99 5.65 -12.53
C VAL A 7 -14.69 4.32 -12.88
N LEU A 8 -14.54 3.31 -12.04
CA LEU A 8 -15.08 1.95 -12.21
C LEU A 8 -16.38 1.74 -11.42
N GLY A 9 -16.76 2.68 -10.55
CA GLY A 9 -18.04 2.73 -9.84
C GLY A 9 -18.62 4.14 -9.81
N ASP A 10 -19.69 4.35 -9.04
CA ASP A 10 -20.22 5.69 -8.80
C ASP A 10 -19.28 6.48 -7.88
N ARG A 11 -18.94 7.70 -8.29
CA ARG A 11 -18.00 8.56 -7.58
C ARG A 11 -18.47 8.89 -6.17
N SER A 12 -19.74 9.23 -6.00
CA SER A 12 -20.30 9.59 -4.70
C SER A 12 -20.35 8.38 -3.77
N ALA A 13 -20.70 7.20 -4.29
CA ALA A 13 -20.67 5.95 -3.53
C ALA A 13 -19.25 5.58 -3.09
N TYR A 14 -18.26 5.78 -3.97
CA TYR A 14 -16.85 5.55 -3.64
C TYR A 14 -16.31 6.52 -2.59
N GLU A 15 -16.61 7.82 -2.74
CA GLU A 15 -16.20 8.86 -1.77
C GLU A 15 -16.86 8.63 -0.41
N ALA A 16 -18.13 8.21 -0.38
CA ALA A 16 -18.83 7.83 0.84
C ALA A 16 -18.17 6.62 1.51
N MET A 17 -17.92 5.54 0.78
CA MET A 17 -17.22 4.35 1.29
C MET A 17 -15.84 4.70 1.88
N LEU A 18 -15.07 5.53 1.19
CA LEU A 18 -13.77 5.97 1.67
C LEU A 18 -13.89 6.82 2.95
N ALA A 19 -14.83 7.76 2.98
CA ALA A 19 -15.07 8.59 4.15
C ALA A 19 -15.46 7.73 5.36
N THR A 20 -16.38 6.79 5.18
CA THR A 20 -16.80 5.86 6.23
C THR A 20 -15.66 4.94 6.67
N PHE A 21 -14.77 4.50 5.77
CA PHE A 21 -13.56 3.78 6.15
C PHE A 21 -12.62 4.63 7.00
N VAL A 22 -12.34 5.86 6.59
CA VAL A 22 -11.48 6.79 7.33
C VAL A 22 -12.06 7.11 8.70
N ASP A 23 -13.38 7.28 8.81
CA ASP A 23 -14.02 7.53 10.09
C ASP A 23 -14.03 6.27 10.98
N ALA A 24 -14.27 5.07 10.42
CA ALA A 24 -14.22 3.82 11.17
C ALA A 24 -12.84 3.47 11.74
N ILE A 25 -11.75 3.97 11.15
CA ILE A 25 -10.37 3.77 11.67
C ILE A 25 -9.90 4.90 12.60
N ARG A 26 -10.67 5.98 12.73
CA ARG A 26 -10.30 7.13 13.57
C ARG A 26 -10.81 6.92 15.00
N PRO A 27 -9.94 6.92 16.03
CA PRO A 27 -10.29 6.51 17.39
C PRO A 27 -11.36 7.31 18.15
N ASN A 28 -11.99 8.32 17.52
CA ASN A 28 -12.94 9.23 18.15
C ASN A 28 -14.17 9.52 17.27
N GLN A 29 -14.38 8.77 16.19
CA GLN A 29 -15.56 8.92 15.34
C GLN A 29 -16.57 7.80 15.66
N PRO A 30 -17.88 8.09 15.63
CA PRO A 30 -18.92 7.12 16.01
C PRO A 30 -19.22 6.07 14.93
N THR A 31 -18.41 6.00 13.87
CA THR A 31 -18.70 5.13 12.72
C THR A 31 -18.59 3.66 13.09
N THR A 32 -19.69 2.93 12.91
CA THR A 32 -19.76 1.51 13.22
C THR A 32 -19.21 0.65 12.08
N VAL A 33 -18.82 -0.59 12.40
CA VAL A 33 -18.50 -1.61 11.38
C VAL A 33 -19.67 -1.80 10.42
N ASP A 34 -20.91 -1.76 10.92
CA ASP A 34 -22.10 -1.91 10.08
C ASP A 34 -22.24 -0.76 9.07
N GLU A 35 -21.99 0.49 9.49
CA GLU A 35 -21.99 1.65 8.59
C GLU A 35 -20.91 1.55 7.52
N LEU A 36 -19.69 1.10 7.89
CA LEU A 36 -18.61 0.85 6.94
C LEU A 36 -19.03 -0.18 5.88
N PHE A 37 -19.58 -1.32 6.30
CA PHE A 37 -19.95 -2.37 5.35
C PHE A 37 -21.18 -2.01 4.52
N ASN A 38 -22.11 -1.22 5.04
CA ASN A 38 -23.20 -0.66 4.25
C ASN A 38 -22.67 0.27 3.15
N ALA A 39 -21.64 1.06 3.45
CA ALA A 39 -21.00 1.94 2.46
C ALA A 39 -20.18 1.13 1.41
N ILE A 40 -19.49 0.06 1.83
CA ILE A 40 -18.81 -0.87 0.91
C ILE A 40 -19.83 -1.55 -0.01
N GLU A 41 -20.97 -2.03 0.53
CA GLU A 41 -22.02 -2.67 -0.26
C GLU A 41 -22.69 -1.69 -1.23
N ALA A 42 -22.95 -0.46 -0.78
CA ALA A 42 -23.46 0.61 -1.63
C ALA A 42 -22.48 0.92 -2.78
N CYS A 43 -21.17 1.00 -2.49
CA CYS A 43 -20.15 1.15 -3.53
C CYS A 43 -20.15 -0.05 -4.48
N HIS A 44 -20.13 -1.28 -3.95
CA HIS A 44 -20.11 -2.53 -4.72
C HIS A 44 -21.23 -2.61 -5.76
N ARG A 45 -22.46 -2.22 -5.40
CA ARG A 45 -23.62 -2.22 -6.32
C ARG A 45 -23.45 -1.29 -7.53
N THR A 46 -22.53 -0.34 -7.46
CA THR A 46 -22.27 0.64 -8.54
C THR A 46 -21.10 0.26 -9.42
N VAL A 47 -20.35 -0.77 -9.03
CA VAL A 47 -19.13 -1.21 -9.71
C VAL A 47 -19.45 -1.91 -11.02
N ARG A 48 -18.68 -1.62 -12.07
CA ARG A 48 -18.71 -2.31 -13.37
C ARG A 48 -17.64 -3.41 -13.46
N ASP A 49 -17.76 -4.28 -14.46
CA ASP A 49 -16.86 -5.42 -14.70
C ASP A 49 -15.38 -5.08 -14.48
N GLY A 50 -14.69 -5.88 -13.65
CA GLY A 50 -13.26 -5.75 -13.32
C GLY A 50 -12.95 -5.23 -11.91
N PHE A 51 -13.92 -4.65 -11.20
CA PHE A 51 -13.73 -4.19 -9.80
C PHE A 51 -14.69 -4.87 -8.79
N ASP A 52 -15.50 -5.80 -9.26
CA ASP A 52 -16.38 -6.67 -8.44
C ASP A 52 -15.57 -7.56 -7.49
N THR A 53 -14.46 -8.14 -7.96
CA THR A 53 -13.62 -9.02 -7.11
C THR A 53 -12.99 -8.28 -5.92
N PRO A 54 -12.34 -7.11 -6.07
CA PRO A 54 -11.86 -6.33 -4.92
C PRO A 54 -12.97 -5.89 -3.96
N ALA A 55 -14.12 -5.44 -4.47
CA ALA A 55 -15.23 -5.02 -3.64
C ALA A 55 -15.86 -6.21 -2.90
N GLY A 56 -15.97 -7.37 -3.56
CA GLY A 56 -16.44 -8.62 -2.98
C GLY A 56 -15.51 -9.15 -1.89
N LEU A 57 -14.19 -9.02 -2.05
CA LEU A 57 -13.22 -9.34 -1.00
C LEU A 57 -13.40 -8.44 0.24
N LEU A 58 -13.66 -7.14 0.05
CA LEU A 58 -13.96 -6.24 1.17
C LEU A 58 -15.23 -6.68 1.91
N LEU A 59 -16.28 -7.07 1.19
CA LEU A 59 -17.52 -7.58 1.79
C LEU A 59 -17.31 -8.92 2.52
N ALA A 60 -16.52 -9.83 1.95
CA ALA A 60 -16.19 -11.12 2.57
C ALA A 60 -15.41 -10.94 3.89
N ALA A 61 -14.66 -9.86 4.03
CA ALA A 61 -13.92 -9.54 5.24
C ALA A 61 -14.80 -9.11 6.43
N ARG A 62 -16.14 -9.03 6.27
CA ARG A 62 -17.06 -8.57 7.35
C ARG A 62 -16.90 -9.37 8.63
N CYS A 63 -16.76 -10.69 8.52
CA CYS A 63 -16.59 -11.57 9.68
C CYS A 63 -15.32 -11.28 10.48
N HIS A 64 -14.32 -10.63 9.87
CA HIS A 64 -13.05 -10.25 10.49
C HIS A 64 -12.99 -8.76 10.84
N ALA A 65 -13.98 -7.96 10.41
CA ALA A 65 -13.93 -6.51 10.53
C ALA A 65 -13.95 -6.02 11.98
N GLN A 66 -14.78 -6.64 12.83
CA GLN A 66 -14.83 -6.28 14.25
C GLN A 66 -13.52 -6.61 14.97
N ASP A 67 -12.89 -7.74 14.62
CA ASP A 67 -11.60 -8.16 15.16
C ASP A 67 -10.44 -7.27 14.68
N LEU A 68 -10.59 -6.59 13.53
CA LEU A 68 -9.65 -5.61 13.01
C LEU A 68 -9.87 -4.20 13.59
N VAL A 69 -11.12 -3.77 13.76
CA VAL A 69 -11.47 -2.43 14.26
C VAL A 69 -11.23 -2.30 15.76
N ASN A 70 -11.58 -3.33 16.55
CA ASN A 70 -11.42 -3.30 18.01
C ASN A 70 -9.98 -2.97 18.48
N PRO A 71 -8.92 -3.57 17.91
CA PRO A 71 -7.55 -3.24 18.28
C PRO A 71 -7.06 -1.88 17.76
N ILE A 72 -7.61 -1.40 16.63
CA ILE A 72 -7.32 -0.06 16.08
C ILE A 72 -7.88 1.01 17.02
N ASP A 73 -9.16 0.88 17.41
CA ASP A 73 -9.82 1.79 18.36
C ASP A 73 -9.16 1.78 19.73
N ALA A 74 -8.77 0.60 20.20
CA ALA A 74 -8.01 0.44 21.44
C ALA A 74 -6.57 0.96 21.35
N ARG A 75 -6.15 1.51 20.19
CA ARG A 75 -4.78 1.95 19.87
C ARG A 75 -3.71 0.86 20.09
N LYS A 76 -4.13 -0.41 20.12
CA LYS A 76 -3.26 -1.58 20.24
C LYS A 76 -2.58 -1.89 18.92
N ILE A 77 -3.21 -1.52 17.81
CA ILE A 77 -2.69 -1.68 16.44
C ILE A 77 -2.59 -0.30 15.80
N ARG A 78 -1.43 0.35 15.95
CA ARG A 78 -1.21 1.73 15.47
C ARG A 78 -0.50 1.80 14.11
N ASP A 79 0.04 0.67 13.66
CA ASP A 79 1.03 0.60 12.58
C ASP A 79 0.69 -0.46 11.51
N VAL A 80 -0.33 -1.30 11.70
CA VAL A 80 -0.69 -2.36 10.70
C VAL A 80 -1.24 -1.78 9.40
N LEU A 81 -1.73 -0.54 9.45
CA LEU A 81 -2.13 0.24 8.27
C LEU A 81 -1.04 1.21 7.79
N ASP A 82 0.15 1.20 8.40
CA ASP A 82 1.27 2.02 7.94
C ASP A 82 1.73 1.49 6.57
N PRO A 83 1.63 2.28 5.49
CA PRO A 83 1.98 1.82 4.16
C PRO A 83 3.46 1.44 4.02
N ALA A 84 4.33 1.85 4.96
CA ALA A 84 5.74 1.47 4.95
C ALA A 84 5.93 -0.06 5.00
N VAL A 85 5.10 -0.78 5.76
CA VAL A 85 5.21 -2.25 5.91
C VAL A 85 4.90 -2.99 4.61
N PRO A 86 3.72 -2.83 3.97
CA PRO A 86 3.45 -3.50 2.70
C PRO A 86 4.34 -3.00 1.56
N CYS A 87 4.72 -1.72 1.53
CA CYS A 87 5.67 -1.22 0.54
C CYS A 87 7.05 -1.90 0.66
N LEU A 88 7.53 -2.10 1.89
CA LEU A 88 8.79 -2.80 2.12
C LEU A 88 8.72 -4.26 1.66
N ILE A 89 7.62 -4.95 1.93
CA ILE A 89 7.41 -6.34 1.48
C ILE A 89 7.50 -6.43 -0.05
N GLU A 90 6.78 -5.58 -0.77
CA GLU A 90 6.77 -5.57 -2.23
C GLU A 90 8.12 -5.19 -2.83
N LEU A 91 8.80 -4.20 -2.24
CA LEU A 91 10.17 -3.83 -2.64
C LEU A 91 11.13 -5.01 -2.46
N CYS A 92 11.05 -5.70 -1.32
CA CYS A 92 11.92 -6.84 -1.04
C CYS A 92 11.64 -8.02 -1.97
N ARG A 93 10.38 -8.33 -2.27
CA ARG A 93 10.02 -9.35 -3.27
C ARG A 93 10.57 -9.04 -4.65
N HIS A 94 10.42 -7.79 -5.09
CA HIS A 94 10.91 -7.37 -6.39
C HIS A 94 12.43 -7.45 -6.50
N VAL A 95 13.15 -6.97 -5.48
CA VAL A 95 14.61 -7.08 -5.42
C VAL A 95 15.01 -8.55 -5.37
N GLY A 96 14.37 -9.36 -4.54
CA GLY A 96 14.69 -10.79 -4.41
C GLY A 96 14.41 -11.60 -5.68
N ALA A 97 13.42 -11.22 -6.48
CA ALA A 97 13.21 -11.81 -7.81
C ALA A 97 14.39 -11.55 -8.77
N ALA A 98 15.14 -10.46 -8.56
CA ALA A 98 16.30 -10.11 -9.38
C ALA A 98 17.62 -10.70 -8.84
N ILE A 99 17.79 -10.81 -7.51
CA ILE A 99 19.09 -11.16 -6.90
C ILE A 99 19.07 -12.37 -5.96
N GLY A 100 17.90 -12.98 -5.71
CA GLY A 100 17.73 -14.03 -4.71
C GLY A 100 17.62 -13.47 -3.29
N GLU A 101 18.02 -14.26 -2.29
CA GLU A 101 18.02 -13.83 -0.89
C GLU A 101 19.09 -12.76 -0.62
N PHE A 102 18.77 -11.78 0.23
CA PHE A 102 19.70 -10.70 0.56
C PHE A 102 19.61 -10.21 2.01
N HIS A 103 20.64 -9.49 2.45
CA HIS A 103 20.64 -8.74 3.70
C HIS A 103 20.08 -7.35 3.45
N LEU A 104 19.04 -6.96 4.18
CA LEU A 104 18.45 -5.64 4.08
C LEU A 104 19.13 -4.69 5.08
N VAL A 105 19.66 -3.58 4.57
CA VAL A 105 20.05 -2.43 5.41
C VAL A 105 18.96 -1.38 5.30
N HIS A 106 18.33 -1.04 6.42
CA HIS A 106 17.20 -0.12 6.48
C HIS A 106 17.54 1.08 7.37
N ASP A 107 17.05 2.27 7.03
CA ASP A 107 17.16 3.42 7.93
C ASP A 107 16.35 3.20 9.22
N SER A 108 16.69 3.88 10.31
CA SER A 108 16.05 3.67 11.60
C SER A 108 14.55 4.00 11.57
N SER A 109 13.70 2.98 11.49
CA SER A 109 12.24 3.12 11.48
C SER A 109 11.59 2.40 12.66
N LYS A 110 10.91 3.15 13.53
CA LYS A 110 10.17 2.58 14.67
C LYS A 110 9.05 1.63 14.22
N THR A 111 8.41 1.92 13.09
CA THR A 111 7.37 1.07 12.49
C THR A 111 7.96 -0.26 12.06
N ILE A 112 9.00 -0.23 11.21
CA ILE A 112 9.63 -1.46 10.67
C ILE A 112 10.24 -2.29 11.79
N ASN A 113 10.93 -1.65 12.75
CA ASN A 113 11.51 -2.35 13.90
C ASN A 113 10.45 -3.08 14.73
N ARG A 114 9.26 -2.48 14.93
CA ARG A 114 8.15 -3.13 15.66
C ARG A 114 7.59 -4.36 14.91
N HIS A 115 7.63 -4.36 13.58
CA HIS A 115 7.11 -5.43 12.74
C HIS A 115 8.18 -6.43 12.29
N LEU A 116 9.43 -6.27 12.74
CA LEU A 116 10.54 -7.14 12.32
C LEU A 116 10.25 -8.64 12.53
N PRO A 117 9.70 -9.08 13.69
CA PRO A 117 9.37 -10.50 13.87
C PRO A 117 8.33 -11.00 12.86
N LEU A 118 7.33 -10.18 12.53
CA LEU A 118 6.31 -10.51 11.54
C LEU A 118 6.91 -10.61 10.13
N LEU A 119 7.75 -9.64 9.75
CA LEU A 119 8.40 -9.60 8.43
C LEU A 119 9.27 -10.83 8.18
N LEU A 120 9.98 -11.31 9.21
CA LEU A 120 10.84 -12.49 9.14
C LEU A 120 10.09 -13.83 9.31
N SER A 121 8.78 -13.80 9.57
CA SER A 121 7.94 -15.01 9.76
C SER A 121 6.68 -15.02 8.89
N LEU A 122 6.68 -14.27 7.78
CA LEU A 122 5.51 -14.16 6.89
C LEU A 122 5.07 -15.52 6.34
N ASP A 123 6.00 -16.44 6.11
CA ASP A 123 5.75 -17.82 5.66
C ASP A 123 5.01 -18.68 6.69
N GLN A 124 5.00 -18.28 7.96
CA GLN A 124 4.30 -18.97 9.05
C GLN A 124 2.85 -18.51 9.19
N LEU A 125 2.44 -17.47 8.46
CA LEU A 125 1.06 -16.97 8.49
C LEU A 125 0.14 -17.84 7.63
N PRO A 126 -1.16 -17.90 7.94
CA PRO A 126 -2.14 -18.46 7.03
C PRO A 126 -2.08 -17.75 5.68
N ALA A 127 -2.05 -18.50 4.61
CA ALA A 127 -2.04 -17.91 3.29
C ALA A 127 -3.32 -17.12 3.02
N VAL A 128 -3.17 -15.93 2.45
CA VAL A 128 -4.29 -15.08 2.05
C VAL A 128 -5.07 -15.72 0.88
N THR A 129 -4.37 -16.49 0.03
CA THR A 129 -4.99 -17.24 -1.08
C THR A 129 -5.23 -18.69 -0.65
N PRO A 130 -6.50 -19.15 -0.60
CA PRO A 130 -6.80 -20.53 -0.25
C PRO A 130 -6.06 -21.52 -1.15
N GLY A 131 -5.32 -22.45 -0.54
CA GLY A 131 -4.60 -23.52 -1.26
C GLY A 131 -3.18 -23.18 -1.74
N LEU A 132 -2.70 -21.95 -1.50
CA LEU A 132 -1.28 -21.61 -1.65
C LEU A 132 -0.62 -21.49 -0.28
N PRO A 133 0.69 -21.74 -0.13
CA PRO A 133 1.41 -21.40 1.11
C PRO A 133 1.65 -19.88 1.18
N ALA A 134 1.85 -19.36 2.39
CA ALA A 134 2.38 -18.02 2.55
C ALA A 134 3.86 -18.02 2.13
N GLU A 135 4.29 -16.98 1.42
CA GLU A 135 5.66 -16.88 0.91
C GLU A 135 6.55 -16.14 1.92
N ALA A 136 7.74 -16.69 2.15
CA ALA A 136 8.79 -16.03 2.90
C ALA A 136 9.26 -14.76 2.17
N LEU A 137 9.68 -13.76 2.94
CA LEU A 137 10.40 -12.63 2.38
C LEU A 137 11.82 -13.08 1.99
N PRO A 138 12.37 -12.67 0.83
CA PRO A 138 13.73 -13.03 0.41
C PRO A 138 14.80 -12.22 1.18
N VAL A 139 14.61 -12.06 2.49
CA VAL A 139 15.46 -11.25 3.38
C VAL A 139 15.97 -12.16 4.49
N VAL A 140 17.29 -12.33 4.55
CA VAL A 140 17.95 -13.19 5.56
C VAL A 140 18.02 -12.48 6.92
N ASP A 141 18.26 -11.17 6.89
CA ASP A 141 18.34 -10.32 8.08
C ASP A 141 18.06 -8.85 7.72
N ILE A 142 17.64 -8.07 8.72
CA ILE A 142 17.41 -6.62 8.62
C ILE A 142 18.29 -5.88 9.62
N THR A 143 19.28 -5.15 9.12
CA THR A 143 20.13 -4.27 9.92
C THR A 143 19.64 -2.83 9.83
N PHE A 144 19.41 -2.20 10.99
CA PHE A 144 19.12 -0.76 11.06
C PHE A 144 20.41 0.05 11.16
N ALA A 145 20.53 1.08 10.33
CA ALA A 145 21.69 1.97 10.34
C ALA A 145 21.28 3.44 10.20
N ASP A 146 22.23 4.34 10.46
CA ASP A 146 22.06 5.79 10.31
C ASP A 146 22.32 6.18 8.85
N SER A 147 21.34 6.80 8.20
CA SER A 147 21.44 7.21 6.80
C SER A 147 22.54 8.25 6.52
N SER A 148 23.00 8.99 7.53
CA SER A 148 24.07 9.98 7.37
C SER A 148 25.48 9.38 7.26
N ARG A 149 25.65 8.11 7.63
CA ARG A 149 26.97 7.45 7.72
C ARG A 149 27.05 6.14 6.95
N THR A 150 25.93 5.69 6.37
CA THR A 150 25.82 4.39 5.71
C THR A 150 25.70 4.63 4.19
N PRO A 151 26.74 4.36 3.39
CA PRO A 151 26.74 4.69 1.96
C PRO A 151 25.53 4.14 1.19
N GLN A 152 25.08 2.93 1.50
CA GLN A 152 23.92 2.31 0.87
C GLN A 152 22.63 3.09 1.15
N LEU A 153 22.47 3.58 2.39
CA LEU A 153 21.31 4.38 2.78
C LEU A 153 21.35 5.79 2.18
N ILE A 154 22.53 6.40 2.03
CA ILE A 154 22.69 7.69 1.33
C ILE A 154 22.19 7.56 -0.11
N ILE A 155 22.59 6.49 -0.81
CA ILE A 155 22.12 6.23 -2.18
C ILE A 155 20.61 5.99 -2.21
N ALA A 156 20.09 5.20 -1.26
CA ALA A 156 18.65 4.95 -1.14
C ALA A 156 17.84 6.24 -0.93
N ASP A 157 18.32 7.16 -0.09
CA ASP A 157 17.68 8.45 0.16
C ASP A 157 17.67 9.34 -1.10
N TRP A 158 18.75 9.32 -1.89
CA TRP A 158 18.80 10.03 -3.17
C TRP A 158 17.76 9.48 -4.16
N VAL A 159 17.67 8.15 -4.28
CA VAL A 159 16.69 7.48 -5.13
C VAL A 159 15.27 7.80 -4.67
N ALA A 160 14.99 7.70 -3.36
CA ALA A 160 13.70 8.01 -2.78
C ALA A 160 13.31 9.48 -2.99
N GLY A 161 14.27 10.41 -2.84
CA GLY A 161 14.09 11.83 -3.12
C GLY A 161 13.73 12.11 -4.58
N ALA A 162 14.43 11.45 -5.51
CA ALA A 162 14.13 11.56 -6.93
C ALA A 162 12.73 11.05 -7.30
N VAL A 163 12.36 9.86 -6.80
CA VAL A 163 11.03 9.29 -6.98
C VAL A 163 9.96 10.20 -6.39
N ARG A 164 10.17 10.73 -5.19
CA ARG A 164 9.26 11.67 -4.54
C ARG A 164 9.07 12.94 -5.35
N GLN A 165 10.14 13.53 -5.88
CA GLN A 165 10.06 14.76 -6.66
C GLN A 165 9.23 14.56 -7.94
N VAL A 166 9.46 13.46 -8.66
CA VAL A 166 8.67 13.09 -9.84
C VAL A 166 7.21 12.81 -9.46
N GLY A 167 6.98 12.08 -8.37
CA GLY A 167 5.63 11.79 -7.86
C GLY A 167 4.87 13.06 -7.47
N GLN A 168 5.54 14.01 -6.81
CA GLN A 168 4.93 15.28 -6.40
C GLN A 168 4.59 16.15 -7.61
N ALA A 169 5.49 16.27 -8.58
CA ALA A 169 5.23 17.03 -9.81
C ALA A 169 4.01 16.48 -10.58
N ARG A 170 3.88 15.14 -10.64
CA ARG A 170 2.70 14.48 -11.23
C ARG A 170 1.42 14.79 -10.46
N ALA A 171 1.48 14.75 -9.13
CA ALA A 171 0.33 15.00 -8.27
C ALA A 171 -0.16 16.46 -8.35
N THR A 172 0.74 17.43 -8.54
CA THR A 172 0.42 18.86 -8.61
C THR A 172 0.22 19.38 -10.03
N GLY A 173 0.39 18.54 -11.06
CA GLY A 173 0.28 18.94 -12.47
C GLY A 173 1.48 19.74 -12.99
N ALA A 174 2.60 19.74 -12.27
CA ALA A 174 3.84 20.43 -12.66
C ALA A 174 4.73 19.57 -13.57
N ASN A 175 4.14 18.82 -14.50
CA ASN A 175 4.85 17.89 -15.38
C ASN A 175 5.75 18.58 -16.42
N ASP A 176 5.56 19.88 -16.63
CA ASP A 176 6.32 20.68 -17.61
C ASP A 176 7.70 21.13 -17.09
N ASP A 177 8.06 20.80 -15.84
CA ASP A 177 9.40 21.06 -15.31
C ASP A 177 10.47 20.24 -16.07
N PRO A 178 11.41 20.89 -16.78
CA PRO A 178 12.45 20.20 -17.55
C PRO A 178 13.33 19.27 -16.72
N PHE A 179 13.51 19.57 -15.43
CA PHE A 179 14.26 18.72 -14.51
C PHE A 179 13.47 17.44 -14.21
N VAL A 180 12.18 17.55 -13.95
CA VAL A 180 11.28 16.40 -13.72
C VAL A 180 11.22 15.52 -14.97
N ALA A 181 11.13 16.13 -16.16
CA ALA A 181 11.11 15.40 -17.43
C ALA A 181 12.39 14.55 -17.65
N GLN A 182 13.56 15.07 -17.26
CA GLN A 182 14.83 14.34 -17.33
C GLN A 182 14.95 13.26 -16.25
N LEU A 183 14.41 13.50 -15.06
CA LEU A 183 14.50 12.59 -13.92
C LEU A 183 13.51 11.42 -14.01
N ALA A 184 12.34 11.64 -14.62
CA ALA A 184 11.24 10.67 -14.66
C ALA A 184 11.64 9.29 -15.21
N PRO A 185 12.40 9.14 -16.31
CA PRO A 185 12.78 7.83 -16.82
C PRO A 185 13.65 7.00 -15.86
N LEU A 186 14.42 7.66 -15.00
CA LEU A 186 15.22 6.99 -13.96
C LEU A 186 14.35 6.63 -12.77
N ALA A 187 13.55 7.58 -12.28
CA ALA A 187 12.63 7.36 -11.17
C ALA A 187 11.66 6.20 -11.44
N GLU A 188 11.14 6.08 -12.67
CA GLU A 188 10.25 4.98 -13.06
C GLU A 188 10.90 3.59 -12.99
N ARG A 189 12.22 3.49 -13.19
CA ARG A 189 12.94 2.22 -13.05
C ARG A 189 13.16 1.84 -11.59
N TRP A 190 13.18 2.82 -10.69
CA TRP A 190 13.38 2.62 -9.27
C TRP A 190 12.06 2.41 -8.51
N THR A 191 10.93 2.76 -9.12
CA THR A 191 9.62 2.48 -8.55
C THR A 191 9.23 1.03 -8.74
N VAL A 192 8.98 0.35 -7.63
CA VAL A 192 8.42 -1.01 -7.61
C VAL A 192 6.93 -0.93 -7.36
N GLY A 193 6.15 -1.51 -8.27
CA GLY A 193 4.70 -1.48 -8.21
C GLY A 193 4.14 -0.06 -8.20
N GLY A 194 3.00 0.12 -7.57
CA GLY A 194 2.42 1.42 -7.27
C GLY A 194 1.65 1.33 -5.95
N VAL A 195 1.47 2.47 -5.28
CA VAL A 195 0.49 2.52 -4.18
C VAL A 195 -0.86 2.24 -4.82
N TRP A 196 -1.38 1.07 -4.49
CA TRP A 196 -2.60 0.47 -5.01
C TRP A 196 -3.66 1.49 -5.50
N PRO A 197 -4.07 1.46 -6.79
CA PRO A 197 -3.86 0.40 -7.77
C PRO A 197 -2.77 0.75 -8.80
N ASN A 198 -2.08 -0.30 -9.28
CA ASN A 198 -1.10 -0.26 -10.36
C ASN A 198 -1.77 0.19 -11.69
N LYS A 199 -1.07 1.03 -12.47
CA LYS A 199 -1.45 1.48 -13.81
C LYS A 199 -1.68 0.32 -14.80
N ASP A 200 -1.03 -0.82 -14.59
CA ASP A 200 -1.15 -1.99 -15.48
C ASP A 200 -2.51 -2.69 -15.37
N LEU A 201 -3.29 -2.39 -14.30
CA LEU A 201 -4.71 -2.79 -14.16
C LEU A 201 -5.67 -1.79 -14.82
N ILE A 202 -5.17 -0.70 -15.39
CA ILE A 202 -5.95 0.36 -16.06
C ILE A 202 -5.81 0.20 -17.57
N THR A 203 -6.40 -0.86 -18.14
CA THR A 203 -6.56 -1.01 -19.59
C THR A 203 -7.87 -0.37 -20.04
N THR A 204 -7.95 0.96 -20.05
CA THR A 204 -9.01 1.65 -20.79
C THR A 204 -8.50 2.99 -21.31
N PRO A 205 -8.59 3.25 -22.63
CA PRO A 205 -8.12 4.50 -23.19
C PRO A 205 -8.98 5.65 -22.67
N ARG A 206 -8.33 6.64 -22.04
CA ARG A 206 -8.94 7.93 -21.72
C ARG A 206 -9.57 8.50 -23.01
N ARG A 207 -10.88 8.71 -23.03
CA ARG A 207 -11.49 9.73 -23.88
C ARG A 207 -11.54 11.02 -23.06
N ILE A 208 -11.04 12.06 -23.72
CA ILE A 208 -10.84 13.45 -23.30
C ILE A 208 -12.13 14.03 -22.70
#